data_AF-A0A840SUL3-F1
#
_entry.id   AF-A0A840SUL3-F1
#
_cell.length_a   1.000
_cell.length_b   1.000
_cell.length_c   1.000
_cell.angle_alpha   90.00
_cell.angle_beta   90.00
_cell.angle_gamma   90.00
#
_symmetry.space_group_name_H-M   'P 1'
#
loop_
_entity.id
_entity.type
_entity.pdbx_description
1 polymer ?
#
loop_
_entity_poly.entity_id
_entity_poly.type
_entity_poly.pdbx_seq_one_letter_code
_entity_poly.pdbx_strand_id
1 'polypeptide(L)'
;MKLRVPAPKPGAFPLFDQAAASMGEKRALQRLLSRSLSDLADAVERGERISPATYPAGKVSLNTTKMLSPGLYAAAKAALDPLDLETPGGLGRAISMAALARYLERGIRVSAGHAPTLPAANEEG
;
A
#
# COMPACT_ATOMS: atom_id res chain seq x y z
N MET A 1 -11.02 7.72 10.97
CA MET A 1 -9.68 7.95 11.53
C MET A 1 -8.84 8.76 10.55
N LYS A 2 -8.02 9.72 11.03
CA LYS A 2 -7.09 10.47 10.17
C LYS A 2 -5.86 9.60 9.90
N LEU A 3 -5.61 9.34 8.63
CA LEU A 3 -4.49 8.58 8.12
C LEU A 3 -3.52 9.55 7.43
N ARG A 4 -2.27 9.54 7.86
CA ARG A 4 -1.21 10.30 7.22
C ARG A 4 -0.24 9.32 6.60
N VAL A 5 -0.15 9.32 5.29
CA VAL A 5 0.75 8.43 4.57
C VAL A 5 1.73 9.27 3.75
N PRO A 6 3.04 9.14 3.99
CA PRO A 6 4.01 9.73 3.08
C PRO A 6 3.97 8.98 1.75
N ALA A 7 4.09 9.70 0.64
CA ALA A 7 4.37 9.09 -0.65
C ALA A 7 5.69 8.32 -0.54
N PRO A 8 5.81 7.15 -1.16
CA PRO A 8 7.12 6.53 -1.30
C PRO A 8 8.05 7.46 -2.11
N LYS A 9 9.35 7.38 -1.85
CA LYS A 9 10.33 8.12 -2.65
C LYS A 9 10.17 7.74 -4.15
N PRO A 10 10.13 8.71 -5.08
CA PRO A 10 10.07 8.41 -6.50
C PRO A 10 11.25 7.52 -6.91
N GLY A 11 10.99 6.52 -7.74
CA GLY A 11 11.95 5.45 -8.07
C GLY A 11 12.10 4.34 -7.02
N ALA A 12 11.47 4.41 -5.84
CA ALA A 12 11.49 3.30 -4.87
C ALA A 12 10.56 2.15 -5.30
N PHE A 13 9.45 2.47 -5.99
CA PHE A 13 8.50 1.47 -6.48
C PHE A 13 8.01 1.83 -7.89
N PRO A 14 8.23 0.97 -8.90
CA PRO A 14 7.82 1.25 -10.28
C PRO A 14 6.30 1.37 -10.42
N LEU A 15 5.54 0.63 -9.60
CA LEU A 15 4.07 0.67 -9.62
C LEU A 15 3.52 2.02 -9.13
N PHE A 16 4.19 2.67 -8.18
CA PHE A 16 3.83 4.02 -7.76
C PHE A 16 4.17 5.04 -8.85
N ASP A 17 5.37 4.91 -9.44
CA ASP A 17 5.86 5.82 -10.49
C ASP A 17 4.94 5.81 -11.73
N GLN A 18 4.53 4.62 -12.18
CA GLN A 18 3.60 4.45 -13.30
C GLN A 18 2.22 5.07 -13.03
N ALA A 19 1.68 4.87 -11.82
CA ALA A 19 0.41 5.46 -11.42
C ALA A 19 0.52 7.00 -11.27
N ALA A 20 1.64 7.48 -10.73
CA ALA A 20 1.93 8.90 -10.58
C ALA A 20 2.09 9.59 -11.94
N ALA A 21 2.77 8.96 -12.90
CA ALA A 21 2.90 9.45 -14.26
C ALA A 21 1.55 9.54 -15.00
N SER A 22 0.63 8.61 -14.74
CA SER A 22 -0.67 8.56 -15.42
C SER A 22 -1.72 9.53 -14.84
N MET A 23 -1.72 9.75 -13.52
CA MET A 23 -2.84 10.43 -12.83
C MET A 23 -2.41 11.56 -11.88
N GLY A 24 -1.10 11.72 -11.66
CA GLY A 24 -0.50 12.58 -10.64
C GLY A 24 -0.28 11.86 -9.29
N GLU A 25 0.83 12.19 -8.63
CA GLU A 25 1.30 11.55 -7.38
C GLU A 25 0.23 11.46 -6.29
N LYS A 26 -0.52 12.55 -6.04
CA LYS A 26 -1.57 12.57 -5.00
C LYS A 26 -2.71 11.59 -5.30
N ARG A 27 -3.21 11.56 -6.54
CA ARG A 27 -4.31 10.68 -6.94
C ARG A 27 -3.86 9.23 -6.99
N ALA A 28 -2.66 8.97 -7.50
CA ALA A 28 -2.02 7.68 -7.47
C ALA A 28 -1.92 7.15 -6.04
N LEU A 29 -1.37 7.95 -5.12
CA LEU A 29 -1.25 7.59 -3.71
C LEU A 29 -2.62 7.30 -3.06
N GLN A 30 -3.64 8.12 -3.32
CA GLN A 30 -4.97 7.92 -2.76
C GLN A 30 -5.66 6.64 -3.30
N ARG A 31 -5.50 6.34 -4.58
CA ARG A 31 -6.00 5.10 -5.21
C ARG A 31 -5.27 3.88 -4.67
N LEU A 32 -3.94 3.92 -4.64
CA LEU A 32 -3.11 2.83 -4.14
C LEU A 32 -3.38 2.56 -2.67
N LEU A 33 -3.46 3.61 -1.85
CA LEU A 33 -3.83 3.48 -0.44
C LEU A 33 -5.23 2.89 -0.26
N SER A 34 -6.21 3.31 -1.06
CA SER A 34 -7.56 2.74 -0.96
C SER A 34 -7.58 1.25 -1.28
N ARG A 35 -6.82 0.83 -2.29
CA ARG A 35 -6.72 -0.57 -2.69
C ARG A 35 -5.90 -1.40 -1.71
N SER A 36 -4.81 -0.84 -1.18
CA SER A 36 -3.97 -1.52 -0.18
C SER A 36 -4.68 -1.71 1.15
N LEU A 37 -5.49 -0.74 1.59
CA LEU A 37 -6.32 -0.90 2.80
C LEU A 37 -7.41 -1.94 2.61
N SER A 38 -7.97 -2.06 1.40
CA SER A 38 -8.98 -3.08 1.09
C SER A 38 -8.34 -4.48 1.04
N ASP A 39 -7.16 -4.62 0.42
CA ASP A 39 -6.37 -5.86 0.42
C ASP A 39 -5.95 -6.26 1.85
N LEU A 40 -5.58 -5.28 2.68
CA LEU A 40 -5.24 -5.54 4.08
C LEU A 40 -6.46 -5.95 4.90
N ALA A 41 -7.62 -5.34 4.67
CA ALA A 41 -8.87 -5.75 5.32
C ALA A 41 -9.21 -7.21 4.98
N ASP A 42 -9.18 -7.56 3.70
CA ASP A 42 -9.42 -8.92 3.23
C ASP A 42 -8.40 -9.91 3.82
N ALA A 43 -7.11 -9.56 3.83
CA ALA A 43 -6.06 -10.37 4.43
C ALA A 43 -6.33 -10.65 5.93
N VAL A 44 -6.73 -9.63 6.68
CA VAL A 44 -7.09 -9.77 8.10
C VAL A 44 -8.33 -10.66 8.26
N GLU A 45 -9.34 -10.50 7.41
CA GLU A 45 -10.54 -11.36 7.43
C GLU A 45 -10.19 -12.83 7.11
N ARG A 46 -9.16 -13.06 6.28
CA ARG A 46 -8.60 -14.40 6.02
C ARG A 46 -7.71 -14.94 7.16
N GLY A 47 -7.53 -14.18 8.25
CA GLY A 47 -6.69 -14.56 9.38
C GLY A 47 -5.19 -14.30 9.18
N GLU A 48 -4.82 -13.52 8.17
CA GLU A 48 -3.44 -13.17 7.89
C GLU A 48 -2.95 -12.09 8.87
N ARG A 49 -1.75 -12.28 9.43
CA ARG A 49 -1.17 -11.30 10.34
C ARG A 49 -0.69 -10.07 9.58
N ILE A 50 -1.00 -8.90 10.14
CA ILE A 50 -0.40 -7.65 9.69
C ILE A 50 1.06 -7.64 10.15
N SER A 51 1.96 -7.31 9.23
CA SER A 51 3.37 -7.08 9.56
C SER A 51 3.68 -5.59 9.55
N PRO A 52 4.46 -5.10 10.52
CA PRO A 52 5.00 -3.75 10.47
C PRO A 52 5.95 -3.64 9.29
N ALA A 53 5.55 -2.88 8.28
CA ALA A 53 6.34 -2.61 7.10
C ALA A 53 6.46 -1.10 6.91
N THR A 54 7.69 -0.65 6.66
CA THR A 54 8.04 0.75 6.44
C THR A 54 8.80 0.87 5.13
N TYR A 55 8.59 1.96 4.41
CA TYR A 55 9.32 2.31 3.20
C TYR A 55 9.93 3.71 3.31
N PRO A 56 10.96 4.02 2.51
CA PRO A 56 11.52 5.36 2.43
C PRO A 56 10.47 6.37 2.00
N ALA A 57 10.05 7.20 2.95
CA ALA A 57 9.11 8.30 2.77
C ALA A 57 9.74 9.43 1.93
N GLY A 58 9.01 9.88 0.90
CA GLY A 58 9.35 11.05 0.11
C GLY A 58 8.89 12.36 0.77
N LYS A 59 9.10 13.48 0.06
CA LYS A 59 8.70 14.82 0.53
C LYS A 59 7.19 15.04 0.53
N VAL A 60 6.46 14.33 -0.33
CA VAL A 60 5.00 14.46 -0.45
C VAL A 60 4.34 13.58 0.61
N SER A 61 3.36 14.13 1.32
CA SER A 61 2.50 13.34 2.21
C SER A 61 1.05 13.59 1.89
N LEU A 62 0.26 12.51 1.92
CA LEU A 62 -1.18 12.54 1.77
C LEU A 62 -1.81 12.39 3.15
N ASN A 63 -2.61 13.39 3.49
CA ASN A 63 -3.48 13.33 4.65
C ASN A 63 -4.87 12.96 4.14
N THR A 64 -5.39 11.82 4.58
CA THR A 64 -6.73 11.37 4.23
C THR A 64 -7.45 10.85 5.45
N THR A 65 -8.77 10.98 5.48
CA THR A 65 -9.59 10.41 6.54
C THR A 65 -10.32 9.23 5.94
N LYS A 66 -10.08 8.03 6.47
CA LYS A 66 -10.85 6.83 6.11
C LYS A 66 -11.47 6.19 7.35
N MET A 67 -12.60 5.54 7.13
CA MET A 67 -13.13 4.57 8.08
C MET A 67 -12.40 3.25 7.83
N LEU A 68 -11.75 2.74 8.86
CA LEU A 68 -11.18 1.40 8.89
C LEU A 68 -12.21 0.49 9.56
N SER A 69 -12.35 -0.74 9.07
CA SER A 69 -13.17 -1.74 9.75
C SER A 69 -12.61 -1.99 11.16
N PRO A 70 -13.46 -2.20 12.17
CA PRO A 70 -13.02 -2.39 13.56
C PRO A 70 -12.10 -3.63 13.71
N GLY A 71 -12.33 -4.69 12.94
CA GLY A 71 -11.45 -5.88 12.92
C GLY A 71 -10.05 -5.57 12.38
N LEU A 72 -9.96 -4.80 11.28
CA LEU A 72 -8.69 -4.34 10.72
C LEU A 72 -7.94 -3.45 11.73
N TYR A 73 -8.65 -2.56 12.41
CA TYR A 73 -8.07 -1.70 13.44
C TYR A 73 -7.53 -2.49 14.63
N ALA A 74 -8.29 -3.48 15.13
CA ALA A 74 -7.86 -4.33 16.24
C ALA A 74 -6.64 -5.19 15.87
N ALA A 75 -6.65 -5.80 14.68
CA ALA A 75 -5.50 -6.57 14.18
C ALA A 75 -4.27 -5.69 14.00
N ALA A 76 -4.45 -4.47 13.47
CA ALA A 76 -3.36 -3.52 13.28
C ALA A 76 -2.80 -3.05 14.61
N LYS A 77 -3.66 -2.76 15.58
CA LYS A 77 -3.27 -2.38 16.93
C LYS A 77 -2.44 -3.49 17.57
N ALA A 78 -2.92 -4.73 17.52
CA ALA A 78 -2.20 -5.89 18.07
C ALA A 78 -0.83 -6.13 17.40
N ALA A 79 -0.70 -5.82 16.11
CA ALA A 79 0.53 -6.05 15.36
C ALA A 79 1.52 -4.88 15.39
N LEU A 80 1.04 -3.64 15.36
CA LEU A 80 1.85 -2.43 15.19
C LEU A 80 2.06 -1.67 16.50
N ASP A 81 1.13 -1.78 17.46
CA ASP A 81 1.20 -1.14 18.76
C ASP A 81 0.79 -2.10 19.88
N PRO A 82 1.56 -3.18 20.11
CA PRO A 82 1.26 -4.14 21.17
C PRO A 82 1.33 -3.54 22.57
N LEU A 83 1.94 -2.36 22.74
CA LEU A 83 2.14 -1.68 24.02
C LEU A 83 1.12 -0.56 24.29
N ASP A 84 0.20 -0.27 23.37
CA ASP A 84 -0.75 0.85 23.46
C ASP A 84 -0.10 2.22 23.71
N LEU A 85 1.11 2.42 23.18
CA LEU A 85 1.88 3.66 23.38
C LEU A 85 1.74 4.63 22.21
N GLU A 86 1.20 4.17 21.08
CA GLU A 86 1.02 5.01 19.90
C GLU A 86 -0.23 5.90 20.03
N THR A 87 -0.06 7.17 19.69
CA THR A 87 -1.21 8.06 19.51
C THR A 87 -2.09 7.56 18.36
N PRO A 88 -3.41 7.81 18.38
CA PRO A 88 -4.31 7.40 17.30
C PRO A 88 -3.90 7.97 15.91
N GLY A 89 -3.12 9.05 15.88
CA GLY A 89 -2.50 9.56 14.65
C GLY A 89 -1.26 8.80 14.19
N GLY A 90 -0.43 8.32 15.14
CA GLY A 90 0.74 7.46 14.89
C GLY A 90 0.32 6.10 14.33
N LEU A 91 -0.63 5.45 15.00
CA LEU A 91 -1.19 4.17 14.56
C LEU A 91 -1.80 4.27 13.15
N GLY A 92 -2.48 5.38 12.85
CA GLY A 92 -3.03 5.62 11.52
C GLY A 92 -1.98 5.76 10.44
N ARG A 93 -0.85 6.37 10.76
CA ARG A 93 0.32 6.41 9.87
C ARG A 93 0.94 5.03 9.72
N ALA A 94 1.14 4.29 10.80
CA ALA A 94 1.72 2.95 10.78
C ALA A 94 0.88 1.99 9.93
N ILE A 95 -0.43 1.97 10.12
CA ILE A 95 -1.37 1.17 9.31
C ILE A 95 -1.25 1.50 7.84
N SER A 96 -1.24 2.80 7.52
CA SER A 96 -1.19 3.25 6.13
C SER A 96 0.13 2.90 5.48
N MET A 97 1.25 3.03 6.21
CA MET A 97 2.57 2.65 5.73
C MET A 97 2.69 1.14 5.55
N ALA A 98 2.20 0.34 6.50
CA ALA A 98 2.21 -1.12 6.41
C ALA A 98 1.34 -1.63 5.24
N ALA A 99 0.13 -1.09 5.08
CA ALA A 99 -0.75 -1.42 3.97
C ALA A 99 -0.09 -1.10 2.63
N LEU A 100 0.43 0.13 2.48
CA LEU A 100 1.04 0.57 1.22
C LEU A 100 2.32 -0.22 0.92
N ALA A 101 3.19 -0.45 1.91
CA ALA A 101 4.40 -1.27 1.77
C ALA A 101 4.04 -2.67 1.24
N ARG A 102 3.14 -3.36 1.93
CA ARG A 102 2.69 -4.71 1.57
C ARG A 102 2.13 -4.77 0.16
N TYR A 103 1.29 -3.81 -0.21
CA TYR A 103 0.68 -3.76 -1.54
C TYR A 103 1.71 -3.46 -2.64
N LEU A 104 2.65 -2.56 -2.37
CA LEU A 104 3.74 -2.25 -3.31
C LEU A 104 4.69 -3.45 -3.47
N GLU A 105 5.03 -4.15 -2.38
CA GLU A 105 5.84 -5.38 -2.41
C GLU A 105 5.13 -6.53 -3.14
N ARG A 106 3.81 -6.70 -2.96
CA ARG A 106 3.00 -7.63 -3.75
C ARG A 106 2.92 -7.22 -5.23
N GLY A 107 2.82 -5.93 -5.51
CA GLY A 107 2.80 -5.36 -6.85
C GLY A 107 4.06 -5.68 -7.65
N ILE A 108 5.22 -5.72 -7.01
CA ILE A 108 6.49 -6.16 -7.62
C ILE A 108 6.37 -7.60 -8.14
N ARG A 109 5.69 -8.50 -7.41
CA ARG A 109 5.47 -9.89 -7.83
C ARG A 109 4.49 -10.02 -8.99
N VAL A 110 3.49 -9.14 -9.07
CA VAL A 110 2.50 -9.15 -10.17
C VAL A 110 3.08 -8.55 -11.46
N SER A 111 3.91 -7.50 -11.37
CA SER A 111 4.62 -6.96 -12.54
C SER A 111 5.71 -7.90 -13.07
N ALA A 112 6.29 -8.77 -12.23
CA ALA A 112 7.16 -9.86 -12.69
C ALA A 112 6.39 -11.01 -13.36
N GLY A 113 5.07 -11.10 -13.17
CA GLY A 113 4.19 -12.09 -13.79
C GLY A 113 3.41 -11.58 -15.01
N HIS A 114 3.53 -10.30 -15.37
CA HIS A 114 2.95 -9.73 -16.58
C HIS A 114 4.06 -9.36 -17.57
N ALA A 115 4.79 -10.38 -18.03
CA ALA A 115 5.33 -10.30 -19.38
C ALA A 115 4.12 -10.17 -20.31
N PRO A 116 4.00 -9.11 -21.13
CA PRO A 116 3.16 -9.22 -22.30
C PRO A 116 3.73 -10.40 -23.08
N THR A 117 2.96 -11.47 -23.21
CA THR A 117 3.23 -12.47 -24.25
C THR A 117 3.16 -11.69 -25.55
N LEU A 118 4.32 -11.31 -26.07
CA LEU A 118 4.48 -10.96 -27.47
C LEU A 118 3.84 -12.12 -28.23
N PRO A 119 2.82 -11.90 -29.07
CA PRO A 119 2.43 -12.94 -30.00
C PRO A 119 3.67 -13.24 -30.83
N ALA A 120 4.11 -14.50 -30.77
CA ALA A 120 5.13 -15.02 -31.66
C ALA A 120 4.63 -14.73 -33.09
N ALA A 121 5.22 -13.70 -33.71
CA ALA A 121 5.02 -13.45 -35.11
C ALA A 121 5.72 -14.62 -35.82
N ASN A 122 4.89 -15.50 -36.36
CA ASN A 122 5.27 -16.59 -37.24
C ASN A 122 6.33 -16.08 -38.23
N GLU A 123 7.49 -16.74 -38.22
CA GLU A 123 8.18 -17.02 -39.47
C GLU A 123 7.15 -17.69 -40.38
N GLU A 124 6.97 -17.19 -41.61
CA GLU A 124 6.71 -17.93 -42.85
C GLU A 124 6.62 -16.88 -44.00
N GLY A 125 7.55 -16.97 -44.97
CA GLY A 125 7.53 -16.18 -46.21
C GLY A 125 8.91 -15.85 -46.76
#